data_AF-A0A923L8N1-F1
#
_entry.id   AF-A0A923L8N1-F1
#
_cell.length_a   1.000
_cell.length_b   1.000
_cell.length_c   1.000
_cell.angle_alpha   90.00
_cell.angle_beta   90.00
_cell.angle_gamma   90.00
#
_symmetry.space_group_name_H-M   'P 1'
#
loop_
_entity.id
_entity.type
_entity.pdbx_description
1 polymer ?
#
loop_
_entity_poly.entity_id
_entity_poly.type
_entity_poly.pdbx_seq_one_letter_code
_entity_poly.pdbx_strand_id
1 'polypeptide(L)'
;MVDESKFSNETYEAIEKVYESLPCYLGKKTNFPSWFGDEEKGDNHFITVSFEPSGLQFWGKLPISDFLKWQNKFHELIANFPFKYEY
;
A
#
# COMPACT_ATOMS: atom_id res chain seq x y z
N MET A 1 6.14 15.44 -5.53
CA MET A 1 4.84 15.54 -4.83
C MET A 1 3.78 14.96 -5.75
N VAL A 2 2.95 14.03 -5.27
CA VAL A 2 1.87 13.47 -6.07
C VAL A 2 0.79 14.54 -6.22
N ASP A 3 0.39 14.85 -7.44
CA ASP A 3 -0.69 15.80 -7.72
C ASP A 3 -2.03 15.05 -7.73
N GLU A 4 -2.66 14.96 -6.56
CA GLU A 4 -3.94 14.25 -6.37
C GLU A 4 -5.06 14.81 -7.24
N SER A 5 -4.96 16.06 -7.70
CA SER A 5 -5.96 16.65 -8.60
C SER A 5 -6.06 15.93 -9.94
N LYS A 6 -5.04 15.13 -10.29
CA LYS A 6 -4.98 14.29 -11.49
C LYS A 6 -5.56 12.89 -11.28
N PHE A 7 -5.93 12.53 -10.05
CA PHE A 7 -6.43 11.20 -9.73
C PHE A 7 -7.93 11.13 -10.02
N SER A 8 -8.30 10.33 -11.02
CA SER A 8 -9.69 9.99 -11.30
C SER A 8 -10.17 8.85 -10.41
N ASN A 9 -11.48 8.60 -10.36
CA ASN A 9 -12.01 7.39 -9.71
C ASN A 9 -11.35 6.11 -10.25
N GLU A 10 -11.11 6.03 -11.55
CA GLU A 10 -10.42 4.89 -12.18
C GLU A 10 -8.98 4.73 -11.65
N THR A 11 -8.32 5.83 -11.30
CA THR A 11 -6.99 5.79 -10.66
C THR A 11 -7.07 5.15 -9.29
N TYR A 12 -8.03 5.57 -8.47
CA TYR A 12 -8.25 4.99 -7.14
C TYR A 12 -8.66 3.52 -7.21
N GLU A 13 -9.53 3.14 -8.15
CA GLU A 13 -9.91 1.74 -8.39
C GLU A 13 -8.71 0.89 -8.82
N ALA A 14 -7.81 1.45 -9.63
CA ALA A 14 -6.59 0.76 -10.01
C ALA A 14 -5.63 0.59 -8.81
N ILE A 15 -5.44 1.63 -7.99
CA ILE A 15 -4.62 1.54 -6.77
C ILE A 15 -5.21 0.51 -5.79
N GLU A 16 -6.53 0.49 -5.63
CA GLU A 16 -7.23 -0.50 -4.82
C GLU A 16 -6.92 -1.91 -5.30
N LYS A 17 -7.01 -2.18 -6.62
CA LYS A 17 -6.63 -3.48 -7.19
C LYS A 17 -5.18 -3.87 -6.92
N VAL A 18 -4.25 -2.91 -6.89
CA VAL A 18 -2.85 -3.16 -6.50
C VAL A 18 -2.79 -3.62 -5.05
N TYR A 19 -3.43 -2.89 -4.14
CA TYR A 19 -3.47 -3.25 -2.72
C TYR A 19 -4.09 -4.63 -2.48
N GLU A 20 -5.19 -4.94 -3.17
CA GLU A 20 -5.85 -6.24 -3.10
C GLU A 20 -4.98 -7.39 -3.63
N SER A 21 -4.09 -7.11 -4.59
CA SER A 21 -3.21 -8.10 -5.20
C SER A 21 -1.94 -8.37 -4.39
N LEU A 22 -1.68 -7.58 -3.34
CA LEU A 22 -0.48 -7.75 -2.52
C LEU A 22 -0.61 -8.94 -1.56
N PRO A 23 0.52 -9.60 -1.24
CA PRO A 23 0.50 -10.76 -0.34
C PRO A 23 -0.14 -10.45 1.00
N CYS A 24 -0.94 -11.39 1.50
CA CYS A 24 -1.56 -11.32 2.81
C CYS A 24 -2.52 -10.13 3.02
N TYR A 25 -3.11 -9.61 1.94
CA TYR A 25 -4.15 -8.59 2.05
C TYR A 25 -5.34 -9.10 2.86
N LEU A 26 -5.78 -8.30 3.83
CA LEU A 26 -6.81 -8.70 4.79
C LEU A 26 -8.24 -8.38 4.35
N GLY A 27 -8.41 -7.76 3.19
CA GLY A 27 -9.70 -7.28 2.71
C GLY A 27 -10.11 -5.96 3.35
N LYS A 28 -11.34 -5.52 3.07
CA LYS A 28 -11.97 -4.32 3.63
C LYS A 28 -12.44 -4.51 5.08
N LYS A 29 -11.76 -5.38 5.85
CA LYS A 29 -12.08 -5.69 7.26
C LYS A 29 -11.53 -4.65 8.23
N THR A 30 -10.64 -3.80 7.74
CA THR A 30 -9.94 -2.73 8.44
C THR A 30 -10.33 -1.39 7.83
N ASN A 31 -10.23 -0.32 8.62
CA ASN A 31 -10.55 1.04 8.14
C ASN A 31 -9.57 1.52 7.04
N PHE A 32 -8.37 0.93 7.00
CA PHE A 32 -7.32 1.22 6.05
C PHE A 32 -6.84 -0.08 5.39
N PRO A 33 -6.24 -0.04 4.18
CA PRO A 33 -5.60 -1.21 3.59
C PRO A 33 -4.54 -1.79 4.56
N SER A 34 -4.65 -3.09 4.82
CA SER A 34 -3.76 -3.78 5.76
C SER A 34 -3.36 -5.15 5.22
N TRP A 35 -2.15 -5.57 5.58
CA TRP A 35 -1.57 -6.86 5.23
C TRP A 35 -0.97 -7.53 6.45
N PHE A 36 -0.98 -8.86 6.49
CA PHE A 36 -0.46 -9.70 7.59
C PHE A 36 -1.21 -9.61 8.94
N GLY A 37 -1.65 -8.42 9.34
CA GLY A 37 -2.39 -8.18 10.57
C GLY A 37 -2.81 -6.71 10.66
N ASP A 38 -3.31 -6.32 11.82
CA ASP A 38 -3.81 -4.99 12.13
C ASP A 38 -3.10 -4.43 13.38
N GLU A 39 -2.44 -3.28 13.21
CA GLU A 39 -1.71 -2.60 14.28
C GLU A 39 -2.63 -2.23 15.45
N GLU A 40 -3.85 -1.76 15.15
CA GLU A 40 -4.81 -1.31 16.16
C GLU A 40 -5.34 -2.47 17.02
N LYS A 41 -5.31 -3.70 16.47
CA LYS A 41 -5.66 -4.92 17.20
C LYS A 41 -4.51 -5.49 18.02
N GLY A 42 -3.31 -4.95 17.88
CA GLY A 42 -2.11 -5.45 18.55
C GLY A 42 -1.56 -6.73 17.93
N ASP A 43 -1.81 -6.97 16.64
CA ASP A 43 -1.28 -8.15 15.95
C ASP A 43 0.26 -8.13 15.93
N ASN A 44 0.86 -9.31 16.08
CA ASN A 44 2.32 -9.45 16.14
C ASN A 44 3.00 -9.12 14.81
N HIS A 45 2.30 -9.31 13.70
CA HIS A 45 2.79 -9.01 12.37
C HIS A 45 1.77 -8.20 11.58
N PHE A 46 2.18 -7.07 11.01
CA PHE A 46 1.31 -6.23 10.19
C PHE A 46 2.12 -5.37 9.22
N ILE A 47 1.46 -4.96 8.13
CA ILE A 47 1.81 -3.81 7.31
C ILE A 47 0.55 -2.96 7.19
N THR A 48 0.70 -1.66 7.31
CA THR A 48 -0.37 -0.69 7.08
C THR A 48 0.15 0.47 6.24
N VAL A 49 -0.76 1.35 5.82
CA VAL A 49 -0.47 2.50 4.96
C VAL A 49 -1.18 3.74 5.46
N SER A 50 -0.51 4.88 5.33
CA SER A 50 -1.09 6.22 5.51
C SER A 50 -0.86 7.04 4.26
N PHE A 51 -1.79 7.96 4.02
CA PHE A 51 -1.67 8.97 2.99
C PHE A 51 -1.16 10.26 3.61
N GLU A 52 0.08 10.62 3.29
CA GLU A 52 0.74 11.82 3.78
C GLU A 52 0.84 12.86 2.66
N PRO A 53 1.00 14.17 2.97
CA PRO A 53 1.20 15.20 1.95
C PRO A 53 2.40 14.94 1.01
N SER A 54 3.39 14.16 1.47
CA SER A 54 4.57 13.75 0.70
C SER A 54 4.34 12.52 -0.17
N GLY A 55 3.23 11.79 0.02
CA GLY A 55 2.87 10.57 -0.69
C GLY A 55 2.42 9.45 0.26
N LEU A 56 2.54 8.20 -0.20
CA LEU A 56 2.18 7.03 0.60
C LEU A 56 3.31 6.65 1.54
N GLN A 57 2.97 6.45 2.81
CA GLN A 57 3.87 5.89 3.80
C GLN A 57 3.39 4.49 4.19
N PHE A 58 4.27 3.51 4.03
CA PHE A 58 4.05 2.15 4.50
C PHE A 58 4.93 1.88 5.72
N TRP A 59 4.36 1.26 6.74
CA TRP A 59 5.11 0.76 7.89
C TRP A 59 4.51 -0.55 8.39
N GLY A 60 5.26 -1.24 9.23
CA GLY A 60 4.84 -2.54 9.72
C GLY A 60 5.81 -3.14 10.71
N LYS A 61 5.36 -4.22 11.34
CA LYS A 61 6.16 -5.07 12.21
C LYS A 61 6.20 -6.47 11.60
N LEU A 62 7.30 -6.85 10.97
CA LEU A 62 7.53 -8.21 10.46
C LEU A 62 9.02 -8.40 10.15
N PRO A 63 9.49 -9.63 9.90
CA PRO A 63 10.85 -9.85 9.44
C PRO A 63 11.15 -8.99 8.21
N ILE A 64 12.31 -8.32 8.23
CA ILE A 64 12.70 -7.40 7.15
C ILE A 64 12.69 -8.08 5.77
N SER A 65 12.99 -9.38 5.71
CA SER A 65 12.93 -10.18 4.49
C SER A 65 11.53 -10.24 3.89
N ASP A 66 10.49 -10.31 4.71
CA ASP A 66 9.12 -10.40 4.24
C ASP A 66 8.57 -9.03 3.88
N PHE A 67 8.94 -7.98 4.63
CA PHE A 67 8.66 -6.60 4.23
C PHE A 67 9.29 -6.28 2.87
N LEU A 68 10.54 -6.65 2.64
CA LEU A 68 11.23 -6.42 1.35
C LEU A 68 10.58 -7.18 0.20
N LYS A 69 10.14 -8.44 0.41
CA LYS A 69 9.38 -9.18 -0.62
C LYS A 69 8.06 -8.48 -0.96
N TRP A 70 7.34 -8.05 0.08
CA TRP A 70 6.08 -7.33 -0.09
C TRP A 70 6.30 -5.99 -0.83
N GLN A 71 7.31 -5.22 -0.43
CA GLN A 71 7.68 -3.95 -1.05
C GLN A 71 8.09 -4.13 -2.51
N ASN A 72 8.91 -5.13 -2.81
CA ASN A 72 9.29 -5.44 -4.19
C ASN A 72 8.04 -5.75 -5.04
N LYS A 73 7.09 -6.51 -4.49
CA LYS A 73 5.85 -6.82 -5.20
C LYS A 73 5.01 -5.58 -5.45
N PHE A 74 4.93 -4.68 -4.47
CA PHE A 74 4.25 -3.40 -4.62
C PHE A 74 4.90 -2.55 -5.70
N HIS A 75 6.23 -2.44 -5.70
CA HIS A 75 6.96 -1.71 -6.74
C HIS A 75 6.74 -2.30 -8.14
N GLU A 76 6.74 -3.63 -8.30
CA GLU A 76 6.42 -4.28 -9.58
C GLU A 76 5.02 -3.91 -10.10
N LEU A 77 4.02 -3.91 -9.22
CA LEU A 77 2.63 -3.64 -9.58
C LEU A 77 2.41 -2.15 -9.90
N ILE A 78 2.99 -1.27 -9.09
CA ILE A 78 2.83 0.19 -9.22
C ILE A 78 3.71 0.77 -10.34
N ALA A 79 4.78 0.09 -10.77
CA ALA A 79 5.65 0.56 -11.85
C ALA A 79 4.91 0.79 -13.18
N ASN A 80 3.78 0.11 -13.38
CA ASN A 80 2.94 0.26 -14.56
C ASN A 80 1.86 1.36 -14.41
N PHE A 81 1.82 2.07 -13.28
CA PHE A 81 0.83 3.12 -13.08
C PHE A 81 1.20 4.41 -13.84
N PRO A 82 0.19 5.12 -14.37
CA PRO A 82 0.40 6.27 -15.25
C PRO A 82 0.95 7.52 -14.54
N PHE A 83 1.12 7.49 -13.22
CA PHE A 83 1.67 8.59 -12.43
C PHE A 83 3.10 8.26 -12.03
N LYS A 84 4.06 8.66 -12.89
CA LYS A 84 5.48 8.57 -12.54
C LYS A 84 5.84 9.68 -11.57
N TYR A 85 6.67 9.34 -10.59
CA TYR A 85 7.40 10.31 -9.77
C TYR A 85 8.35 11.07 -10.71
N GLU A 86 8.04 12.32 -11.04
CA GLU A 86 9.01 13.19 -11.70
C GLU A 86 9.89 13.82 -10.61
N TYR A 87 11.20 13.59 -10.73
CA TYR A 87 12.25 14.15 -9.88
C TYR A 87 12.48 15.64 -10.18
#